data_AF-A0A7C4K9V0-F1
#
_entry.id   AF-A0A7C4K9V0-F1
#
_cell.length_a   1.000
_cell.length_b   1.000
_cell.length_c   1.000
_cell.angle_alpha   90.00
_cell.angle_beta   90.00
_cell.angle_gamma   90.00
#
_symmetry.space_group_name_H-M   'P 1'
#
loop_
_entity.id
_entity.type
_entity.pdbx_description
1 polymer ?
#
loop_
_entity_poly.entity_id
_entity_poly.type
_entity_poly.pdbx_seq_one_letter_code
_entity_poly.pdbx_strand_id
1 'polypeptide(L)'
;MFRIIKVTGESLSPFYQEGDYVVITTIPFLLRRLKPGATIVFSHDQYGTLIKQVKQVIAHGNMIEVTGLNRYSVDSRTFGPIPISAVIGKVIWHIAKPRK
;
A
#
# COMPACT_ATOMS: atom_id res chain seq x y z
N MET A 1 -14.34 7.51 -4.62
CA MET A 1 -14.91 6.19 -4.95
C MET A 1 -14.20 5.13 -4.13
N PHE A 2 -14.89 4.04 -3.76
CA PHE A 2 -14.31 2.90 -3.05
C PHE A 2 -14.09 1.73 -4.01
N ARG A 3 -13.04 0.93 -3.79
CA ARG A 3 -12.76 -0.30 -4.56
C ARG A 3 -12.33 -1.42 -3.64
N ILE A 4 -12.64 -2.66 -4.00
CA ILE A 4 -12.18 -3.86 -3.30
C ILE A 4 -11.03 -4.47 -4.10
N ILE A 5 -9.93 -4.82 -3.44
CA ILE A 5 -8.75 -5.44 -4.03
C ILE A 5 -8.39 -6.69 -3.23
N LYS A 6 -8.09 -7.80 -3.92
CA LYS A 6 -7.58 -9.02 -3.28
C LYS A 6 -6.08 -8.88 -3.00
N VAL A 7 -5.66 -9.26 -1.80
CA VAL A 7 -4.26 -9.31 -1.39
C VAL A 7 -3.63 -10.60 -1.90
N THR A 8 -2.48 -10.46 -2.55
CA THR A 8 -1.64 -11.57 -3.04
C THR A 8 -0.22 -11.44 -2.49
N GLY A 9 0.42 -12.56 -2.18
CA GLY A 9 1.75 -12.59 -1.57
C GLY A 9 1.78 -12.19 -0.10
N GLU A 10 2.98 -12.11 0.47
CA GLU A 10 3.19 -12.10 1.93
C GLU A 10 3.84 -10.82 2.48
N SER A 11 3.94 -9.77 1.68
CA SER A 11 4.82 -8.64 2.02
C SER A 11 4.39 -7.82 3.23
N LEU A 12 3.11 -7.89 3.60
CA LEU A 12 2.53 -7.28 4.80
C LEU A 12 1.99 -8.32 5.80
N SER A 13 2.43 -9.58 5.68
CA SER A 13 2.16 -10.62 6.69
C SER A 13 2.75 -10.21 8.05
N PRO A 14 2.09 -10.50 9.19
CA PRO A 14 0.85 -11.29 9.34
C PRO A 14 -0.47 -10.50 9.23
N PHE A 15 -0.41 -9.17 9.09
CA PHE A 15 -1.60 -8.30 9.15
C PHE A 15 -2.44 -8.34 7.87
N TYR A 16 -1.79 -8.49 6.72
CA TYR A 16 -2.45 -8.79 5.45
C TYR A 16 -1.89 -10.09 4.92
N GLN A 17 -2.78 -11.07 4.75
CA GLN A 17 -2.43 -12.39 4.29
C GLN A 17 -2.92 -12.60 2.86
N GLU A 18 -2.24 -13.50 2.16
CA GLU A 18 -2.71 -13.92 0.85
C GLU A 18 -4.13 -14.49 0.93
N GLY A 19 -5.00 -13.98 0.06
CA GLY A 19 -6.42 -14.30 0.01
C GLY A 19 -7.32 -13.32 0.76
N ASP A 20 -6.77 -12.42 1.57
CA ASP A 20 -7.54 -11.32 2.17
C ASP A 20 -8.01 -10.33 1.09
N TYR A 21 -8.94 -9.45 1.46
CA TYR A 21 -9.35 -8.32 0.64
C TYR A 21 -9.16 -7.01 1.41
N VAL A 22 -8.94 -5.93 0.68
CA VAL A 22 -8.90 -4.58 1.22
C VAL A 22 -9.87 -3.67 0.48
N VAL A 23 -10.53 -2.78 1.23
CA VAL A 23 -11.26 -1.66 0.65
C VAL A 23 -10.32 -0.47 0.60
N ILE A 24 -10.15 0.09 -0.58
CA ILE A 24 -9.40 1.33 -0.80
C ILE A 24 -10.33 2.50 -1.10
N THR A 25 -9.92 3.69 -0.70
CA THR A 25 -10.46 4.95 -1.22
C THR A 25 -9.53 5.54 -2.27
N THR A 26 -10.11 6.02 -3.37
CA THR A 26 -9.38 6.73 -4.45
C THR A 26 -9.64 8.24 -4.43
N ILE A 27 -10.30 8.76 -3.39
CA ILE A 27 -10.69 10.18 -3.31
C ILE A 27 -9.43 11.05 -3.19
N PRO A 28 -9.16 11.99 -4.12
CA PRO A 28 -7.90 12.73 -4.19
C PRO A 28 -7.53 13.48 -2.90
N PHE A 29 -8.51 14.09 -2.22
CA PHE A 29 -8.27 14.81 -0.96
C PHE A 29 -7.77 13.88 0.17
N LEU A 30 -8.23 12.63 0.23
CA LEU A 30 -7.78 11.66 1.22
C LEU A 30 -6.38 11.12 0.87
N LEU A 31 -6.05 11.03 -0.42
CA LEU A 31 -4.72 10.62 -0.88
C LEU A 31 -3.66 11.72 -0.67
N ARG A 32 -4.04 13.00 -0.76
CA ARG A 32 -3.15 14.12 -0.43
C ARG A 32 -2.75 14.19 1.05
N ARG A 33 -3.48 13.51 1.94
CA ARG A 33 -3.26 13.52 3.40
C ARG A 33 -2.70 12.18 3.91
N LEU A 34 -1.83 11.54 3.13
CA LEU A 34 -1.12 10.35 3.58
C LEU A 34 -0.19 10.68 4.76
N LYS A 35 -0.13 9.74 5.70
CA LYS A 35 0.67 9.83 6.92
C LYS A 35 1.46 8.53 7.11
N PRO A 36 2.59 8.57 7.82
CA PRO A 36 3.26 7.37 8.32
C PRO A 36 2.27 6.38 8.95
N GLY A 37 2.45 5.09 8.68
CA GLY A 37 1.59 4.00 9.15
C GLY A 37 0.38 3.70 8.26
N ALA A 38 0.00 4.59 7.34
CA ALA A 38 -1.08 4.32 6.39
C ALA A 38 -0.71 3.15 5.46
N THR A 39 -1.66 2.26 5.16
CA THR A 39 -1.47 1.24 4.11
C THR A 39 -2.02 1.76 2.79
N ILE A 40 -1.23 1.65 1.73
CA ILE A 40 -1.57 2.14 0.39
C ILE A 40 -1.39 1.06 -0.67
N VAL A 41 -2.17 1.18 -1.74
CA VAL A 41 -1.99 0.45 -2.99
C VAL A 41 -1.46 1.41 -4.04
N PHE A 42 -0.41 1.03 -4.75
CA PHE A 42 0.23 1.86 -5.77
C PHE A 42 0.71 1.02 -6.95
N SER A 43 0.91 1.66 -8.10
CA SER A 43 1.52 1.04 -9.28
C SER A 43 3.01 1.32 -9.32
N HIS A 44 3.80 0.32 -9.69
CA HIS A 44 5.23 0.45 -9.92
C HIS A 44 5.59 -0.19 -11.25
N ASP A 45 6.40 0.48 -12.07
CA ASP A 45 6.66 0.06 -13.45
C ASP A 45 7.25 -1.36 -13.54
N GLN A 46 8.22 -1.69 -12.67
CA GLN A 46 8.85 -3.01 -12.66
C GLN A 46 8.07 -4.10 -11.90
N TYR A 47 7.30 -3.75 -10.87
CA TYR A 47 6.72 -4.72 -9.92
C TYR A 47 5.19 -4.79 -9.98
N GLY A 48 4.56 -4.00 -10.86
CA GLY A 48 3.11 -3.94 -11.01
C GLY A 48 2.44 -3.27 -9.81
N THR A 49 1.25 -3.77 -9.45
CA THR A 49 0.47 -3.23 -8.34
C THR A 49 0.93 -3.81 -7.01
N LEU A 50 1.29 -2.95 -6.07
CA LEU A 50 1.81 -3.33 -4.76
C LEU A 50 0.96 -2.74 -3.63
N ILE A 51 0.92 -3.45 -2.49
CA ILE A 51 0.36 -2.98 -1.22
C ILE A 51 1.48 -2.87 -0.18
N LYS A 52 1.67 -1.70 0.43
CA LYS A 52 2.71 -1.43 1.43
C LYS A 52 2.25 -0.45 2.50
N GLN A 53 3.00 -0.35 3.59
CA GLN A 53 2.81 0.68 4.60
C GLN A 53 3.68 1.90 4.28
N VAL A 54 3.12 3.10 4.43
CA VAL A 54 3.86 4.36 4.35
C VAL A 54 4.80 4.43 5.55
N LYS A 55 6.10 4.47 5.30
CA LYS A 55 7.13 4.74 6.31
C LYS A 55 7.21 6.23 6.58
N GLN A 56 7.37 7.03 5.53
CA GLN A 56 7.41 8.48 5.61
C GLN A 56 7.00 9.14 4.30
N VAL A 57 6.57 10.40 4.40
CA VAL A 57 6.26 11.26 3.26
C VAL A 57 7.36 12.33 3.21
N ILE A 58 8.04 12.45 2.07
CA ILE A 58 9.20 13.32 1.88
C ILE A 58 8.98 14.27 0.69
N ALA A 59 9.96 15.12 0.39
CA ALA A 59 9.91 16.07 -0.73
C ALA A 59 8.61 16.89 -0.76
N HIS A 60 8.26 17.51 0.37
CA HIS A 60 7.05 18.33 0.54
C HIS A 60 5.72 17.62 0.19
N GLY A 61 5.67 16.28 0.28
CA GLY A 61 4.45 15.52 -0.02
C GLY A 61 4.46 14.82 -1.38
N ASN A 62 5.49 15.05 -2.21
CA ASN A 62 5.52 14.51 -3.57
C ASN A 62 6.05 13.09 -3.65
N MET A 63 6.85 12.66 -2.68
CA MET A 63 7.50 11.35 -2.66
C MET A 63 7.17 10.61 -1.36
N ILE A 64 7.05 9.29 -1.45
CA ILE A 64 6.63 8.42 -0.36
C ILE A 64 7.62 7.27 -0.24
N GLU A 65 8.20 7.10 0.93
CA GLU A 65 8.89 5.85 1.27
C GLU A 65 7.89 4.86 1.83
N VAL A 66 7.92 3.65 1.28
CA VAL A 66 7.08 2.54 1.70
C VAL A 66 7.91 1.40 2.25
N THR A 67 7.34 0.64 3.18
CA THR A 67 7.95 -0.56 3.74
C THR A 67 6.93 -1.69 3.77
N GLY A 68 7.40 -2.91 3.54
CA GLY A 68 6.68 -4.10 3.99
C GLY A 68 7.06 -4.48 5.41
N LEU A 69 6.28 -5.39 5.97
CA LEU A 69 6.49 -5.93 7.32
C LEU A 69 7.25 -7.26 7.28
N ASN A 70 7.20 -7.96 6.13
CA ASN A 70 8.01 -9.14 5.90
C ASN A 70 9.46 -8.76 5.55
N ARG A 71 10.43 -9.51 6.09
CA ARG A 71 11.87 -9.33 5.83
C ARG A 71 12.27 -9.46 4.36
N TYR A 72 11.49 -10.19 3.56
CA TYR A 72 11.71 -10.37 2.12
C TYR A 72 10.83 -9.44 1.26
N SER A 73 10.23 -8.41 1.87
CA SER A 73 9.44 -7.43 1.14
C SER A 73 10.29 -6.64 0.15
N VAL A 74 9.88 -6.65 -1.11
CA VAL A 74 10.30 -5.66 -2.11
C VAL A 74 9.59 -4.33 -1.81
N ASP A 75 10.34 -3.31 -1.39
CA ASP A 75 9.82 -1.99 -1.02
C ASP A 75 10.85 -0.87 -1.27
N SER A 76 10.70 0.30 -0.65
CA SER A 76 11.59 1.44 -0.91
C SER A 76 13.05 1.20 -0.54
N ARG A 77 13.36 0.16 0.25
CA ARG A 77 14.75 -0.28 0.48
C ARG A 77 15.40 -0.85 -0.79
N THR A 78 14.59 -1.31 -1.74
CA THR A 78 15.01 -1.91 -3.01
C THR A 78 14.90 -0.93 -4.17
N PHE A 79 13.76 -0.23 -4.28
CA PHE A 79 13.46 0.62 -5.45
C PHE A 79 13.40 2.13 -5.14
N GLY A 80 13.68 2.54 -3.90
CA GLY A 80 13.60 3.94 -3.48
C GLY A 80 12.17 4.45 -3.24
N PRO A 81 12.00 5.76 -3.00
CA PRO A 81 10.68 6.35 -2.78
C PRO A 81 9.85 6.39 -4.08
N ILE A 82 8.53 6.30 -3.94
CA ILE A 82 7.57 6.40 -5.07
C ILE A 82 6.92 7.77 -5.12
N PRO A 83 6.53 8.27 -6.30
CA PRO A 83 5.77 9.52 -6.39
C PRO A 83 4.33 9.34 -5.88
N ILE A 84 3.76 10.40 -5.32
CA ILE A 84 2.33 10.41 -4.89
C ILE A 84 1.37 10.08 -6.04
N SER A 85 1.74 10.41 -7.28
CA SER A 85 0.96 10.10 -8.48
C SER A 85 0.85 8.60 -8.78
N ALA A 86 1.78 7.77 -8.26
CA ALA A 86 1.71 6.32 -8.40
C ALA A 86 0.67 5.68 -7.46
N VAL A 87 0.19 6.42 -6.44
CA VAL A 87 -0.77 5.90 -5.46
C VAL A 87 -2.14 5.73 -6.10
N ILE A 88 -2.60 4.49 -6.15
CA ILE A 88 -3.93 4.12 -6.64
C ILE A 88 -4.98 4.42 -5.55
N GLY A 89 -4.67 4.07 -4.30
CA GLY A 89 -5.62 4.25 -3.21
C GLY A 89 -5.05 4.00 -1.83
N LYS A 90 -5.72 4.55 -0.81
CA LYS A 90 -5.44 4.29 0.60
C LYS A 90 -6.37 3.21 1.12
N VAL A 91 -5.84 2.21 1.80
CA VAL A 91 -6.64 1.19 2.49
C VAL A 91 -7.37 1.83 3.67
N ILE A 92 -8.68 1.59 3.73
CA ILE A 92 -9.56 2.06 4.80
C ILE A 92 -10.25 0.92 5.56
N TRP A 93 -10.23 -0.28 4.98
CA TRP A 93 -10.82 -1.47 5.60
C TRP A 93 -10.10 -2.73 5.13
N HIS A 94 -9.99 -3.71 6.01
CA HIS A 94 -9.42 -5.03 5.75
C HIS A 94 -10.50 -6.09 5.99
N ILE A 95 -10.55 -7.07 5.09
CA ILE A 95 -11.50 -8.18 5.12
C ILE A 95 -10.66 -9.45 5.08
N ALA A 96 -10.56 -10.14 6.22
CA ALA A 96 -9.85 -11.40 6.30
C ALA A 96 -10.55 -12.47 5.44
N LYS A 97 -9.75 -13.34 4.81
CA LYS A 97 -10.30 -14.52 4.14
C LYS A 97 -11.11 -15.38 5.12
N PRO A 98 -12.17 -16.09 4.64
CA PRO A 98 -12.91 -17.02 5.50
C PRO A 98 -11.97 -18.07 6.09
N ARG A 99 -12.13 -18.35 7.39
CA ARG A 99 -11.52 -19.54 7.99
C ARG A 99 -12.38 -20.74 7.56
N LYS A 100 -11.73 -21.81 7.09
CA LYS A 100 -12.38 -23.10 6.91
C LYS A 100 -12.65 -23.75 8.26
#